data_AF-A0A175YG02-F1
#
_entry.id   AF-A0A175YG02-F1
#
_cell.length_a   1.000
_cell.length_b   1.000
_cell.length_c   1.000
_cell.angle_alpha   90.00
_cell.angle_beta   90.00
_cell.angle_gamma   90.00
#
_symmetry.space_group_name_H-M   'P 1'
#
loop_
_entity.id
_entity.type
_entity.pdbx_description
1 polymer ?
#
loop_
_entity_poly.entity_id
_entity_poly.type
_entity_poly.pdbx_seq_one_letter_code
_entity_poly.pdbx_strand_id
1 'polypeptide(L)'
;MMQERFPELNLGKQDCSEVGYTQSALDFPLDLPNRPLEVLLERSTFKLPKKVKSVHVTRPISKQGLQGMWDFLRKYETGTYIVLTSFGGRMDEISESAIPYPHRPGVLYMIFWRVRTSEDPAAAFSWIRDFYSYMAPYVVSPRTAYAACTDLDLGVNNQNGVTTYAQASKWGKMYFKNNFDRLVHIKTKVDPANFFRHEQSIPPL
;
A
#
# COMPACT_ATOMS: atom_id res chain seq x y z
N MET A 1 24.65 -16.04 -4.58
CA MET A 1 23.68 -14.92 -4.63
C MET A 1 23.27 -14.37 -3.26
N MET A 2 22.52 -15.08 -2.40
CA MET A 2 22.11 -14.50 -1.09
C MET A 2 23.28 -14.30 -0.13
N GLN A 3 24.18 -15.27 -0.01
CA GLN A 3 25.42 -15.17 0.78
C GLN A 3 26.35 -14.03 0.33
N GLU A 4 26.31 -13.64 -0.95
CA GLU A 4 27.15 -12.58 -1.50
C GLU A 4 26.50 -11.19 -1.39
N ARG A 5 25.17 -11.12 -1.48
CA ARG A 5 24.42 -9.84 -1.58
C ARG A 5 23.70 -9.45 -0.29
N PHE A 6 23.43 -10.41 0.59
CA PHE A 6 22.77 -10.17 1.88
C PHE A 6 23.16 -11.23 2.93
N PRO A 7 24.47 -11.33 3.28
CA PRO A 7 24.96 -12.30 4.25
C PRO A 7 24.38 -12.11 5.66
N GLU A 8 23.96 -10.90 6.03
CA GLU A 8 23.43 -10.57 7.36
C GLU A 8 22.13 -11.31 7.70
N LEU A 9 21.38 -11.76 6.68
CA LEU A 9 20.19 -12.59 6.89
C LEU A 9 20.54 -14.01 7.38
N ASN A 10 21.77 -14.47 7.15
CA ASN A 10 22.26 -15.80 7.51
C ASN A 10 21.36 -16.95 7.01
N LEU A 11 20.84 -16.82 5.79
CA LEU A 11 19.95 -17.82 5.19
C LEU A 11 20.70 -19.12 4.90
N GLY A 12 20.22 -20.23 5.48
CA GLY A 12 20.71 -21.58 5.22
C GLY A 12 19.80 -22.39 4.30
N LYS A 13 20.30 -23.54 3.82
CA LYS A 13 19.52 -24.45 2.96
C LYS A 13 18.31 -25.01 3.70
N GLN A 14 18.44 -25.24 5.01
CA GLN A 14 17.37 -25.74 5.88
C GLN A 14 16.18 -24.77 6.02
N ASP A 15 16.39 -23.48 5.73
CA ASP A 15 15.34 -22.45 5.80
C ASP A 15 14.59 -22.31 4.47
N CYS A 16 15.02 -23.05 3.43
CA CYS A 16 14.47 -22.97 2.08
C CYS A 16 13.66 -24.24 1.78
N SER A 17 12.51 -24.07 1.15
CA SER A 17 11.69 -25.16 0.60
C SER A 17 11.45 -24.94 -0.89
N GLU A 18 11.62 -25.97 -1.70
CA GLU A 18 11.31 -25.93 -3.13
C GLU A 18 9.89 -26.43 -3.35
N VAL A 19 9.05 -25.59 -3.97
CA VAL A 19 7.64 -25.88 -4.24
C VAL A 19 7.25 -25.39 -5.62
N GLY A 20 6.17 -25.94 -6.19
CA GLY A 20 5.60 -25.41 -7.44
C GLY A 20 5.04 -23.99 -7.26
N TYR A 21 4.98 -23.21 -8.35
CA TYR A 21 4.51 -21.82 -8.29
C TYR A 21 3.14 -21.67 -7.62
N THR A 22 2.17 -22.51 -7.99
CA THR A 22 0.82 -22.45 -7.42
C THR A 22 0.82 -22.78 -5.93
N GLN A 23 1.67 -23.71 -5.48
CA GLN A 23 1.85 -24.01 -4.06
C GLN A 23 2.46 -22.82 -3.32
N SER A 24 3.48 -22.16 -3.88
CA SER A 24 4.06 -20.96 -3.27
C SER A 24 3.05 -19.82 -3.11
N ALA A 25 2.11 -19.69 -4.06
CA ALA A 25 1.06 -18.70 -4.03
C ALA A 25 -0.02 -19.01 -2.97
N LEU A 26 -0.06 -20.22 -2.44
CA LEU A 26 -0.90 -20.60 -1.32
C LEU A 26 -0.13 -20.44 0.01
N ASP A 27 1.09 -20.95 0.07
CA ASP A 27 1.91 -20.96 1.29
C ASP A 27 2.23 -19.54 1.77
N PHE A 28 2.66 -18.65 0.87
CA PHE A 28 3.18 -17.33 1.24
C PHE A 28 2.08 -16.31 1.65
N PRO A 29 1.04 -16.03 0.84
CA PRO A 29 0.07 -15.00 1.19
C PRO A 29 -1.04 -15.48 2.12
N LEU A 30 -1.33 -16.79 2.18
CA LEU A 30 -2.41 -17.33 3.01
C LEU A 30 -1.91 -17.99 4.30
N ASP A 31 -0.60 -18.24 4.43
CA ASP A 31 0.00 -18.99 5.56
C ASP A 31 -0.67 -20.36 5.75
N LEU A 32 -0.86 -21.06 4.62
CA LEU A 32 -1.56 -22.35 4.55
C LEU A 32 -0.66 -23.46 3.99
N PRO A 33 0.52 -23.72 4.59
CA PRO A 33 1.43 -24.74 4.08
C PRO A 33 0.74 -26.11 4.05
N ASN A 34 1.01 -26.88 3.00
CA ASN A 34 0.54 -28.27 2.83
C ASN A 34 -0.98 -28.44 2.66
N ARG A 35 -1.73 -27.39 2.33
CA ARG A 35 -3.15 -27.53 1.97
C ARG A 35 -3.32 -27.89 0.49
N PRO A 36 -4.39 -28.61 0.13
CA PRO A 36 -4.73 -28.88 -1.27
C PRO A 36 -4.98 -27.58 -2.04
N LEU A 37 -4.61 -27.53 -3.32
CA LEU A 37 -4.72 -26.34 -4.17
C LEU A 37 -6.18 -25.91 -4.39
N GLU A 38 -7.12 -26.83 -4.24
CA GLU A 38 -8.56 -26.63 -4.35
C GLU A 38 -9.09 -25.57 -3.38
N VAL A 39 -8.35 -25.28 -2.29
CA VAL A 39 -8.66 -24.17 -1.38
C VAL A 39 -8.68 -22.83 -2.11
N LEU A 40 -7.91 -22.66 -3.20
CA LEU A 40 -7.93 -21.45 -4.04
C LEU A 40 -9.28 -21.25 -4.77
N LEU A 41 -10.10 -22.30 -4.89
CA LEU A 41 -11.45 -22.23 -5.48
C LEU A 41 -12.49 -21.79 -4.44
N GLU A 42 -12.17 -21.84 -3.15
CA GLU A 42 -13.07 -21.42 -2.08
C GLU A 42 -13.23 -19.90 -2.08
N ARG A 43 -14.48 -19.42 -2.12
CA ARG A 43 -14.82 -18.00 -2.01
C ARG A 43 -15.21 -17.61 -0.59
N SER A 44 -14.52 -18.18 0.41
CA SER A 44 -14.79 -17.85 1.82
C SER A 44 -14.42 -16.38 2.07
N THR A 45 -15.41 -15.57 2.45
CA THR A 45 -15.15 -14.15 2.76
C THR A 45 -14.52 -14.05 4.14
N PHE A 46 -13.19 -13.99 4.20
CA PHE A 46 -12.51 -13.56 5.43
C PHE A 46 -12.85 -12.09 5.71
N LYS A 47 -13.90 -11.86 6.50
CA LYS A 47 -14.26 -10.53 6.98
C LYS A 47 -13.30 -10.16 8.11
N LEU A 48 -12.31 -9.36 7.77
CA LEU A 48 -11.30 -8.92 8.71
C LEU A 48 -11.34 -7.39 8.80
N PRO A 49 -12.19 -6.81 9.69
CA PRO A 49 -12.27 -5.37 9.89
C PRO A 49 -10.89 -4.81 10.16
N LYS A 50 -10.46 -3.88 9.30
CA LYS A 50 -9.10 -3.36 9.29
C LYS A 50 -9.06 -1.94 8.77
N LYS A 51 -8.09 -1.18 9.24
CA LYS A 51 -7.63 0.06 8.60
C LYS A 51 -6.24 -0.19 8.05
N VAL A 52 -6.03 0.31 6.84
CA VAL A 52 -4.77 0.19 6.13
C VAL A 52 -4.30 1.56 5.66
N LYS A 53 -3.01 1.71 5.50
CA LYS A 53 -2.37 2.82 4.80
C LYS A 53 -1.18 2.25 4.02
N SER A 54 -0.61 3.03 3.11
CA SER A 54 0.59 2.63 2.36
C SER A 54 1.47 3.83 2.05
N VAL A 55 2.76 3.57 1.81
CA VAL A 55 3.70 4.58 1.31
C VAL A 55 4.83 3.91 0.53
N HIS A 56 5.37 4.59 -0.47
CA HIS A 56 6.58 4.17 -1.18
C HIS A 56 7.80 4.89 -0.64
N VAL A 57 8.88 4.14 -0.43
CA VAL A 57 10.15 4.63 0.13
C VAL A 57 11.19 4.70 -0.98
N THR A 58 11.83 5.85 -1.13
CA THR A 58 12.85 6.09 -2.16
C THR A 58 14.25 6.32 -1.58
N ARG A 59 14.37 6.40 -0.26
CA ARG A 59 15.64 6.50 0.47
C ARG A 59 15.57 5.63 1.73
N PRO A 60 16.66 4.96 2.14
CA PRO A 60 16.64 4.11 3.33
C PRO A 60 16.18 4.88 4.58
N ILE A 61 15.26 4.29 5.33
CA ILE A 61 14.85 4.80 6.65
C ILE A 61 16.02 4.67 7.61
N SER A 62 16.30 5.71 8.40
CA SER A 62 17.36 5.69 9.39
C SER A 62 17.15 4.60 10.45
N LYS A 63 18.24 4.11 11.07
CA LYS A 63 18.14 3.15 12.20
C LYS A 63 17.23 3.67 13.33
N GLN A 64 17.28 4.97 13.62
CA GLN A 64 16.41 5.60 14.61
C GLN A 64 14.92 5.54 14.21
N GLY A 65 14.62 5.79 12.92
CA GLY A 65 13.27 5.65 12.38
C GLY A 65 12.75 4.21 12.46
N LEU A 66 13.61 3.23 12.15
CA LEU A 66 13.27 1.81 12.29
C LEU A 66 13.04 1.39 13.75
N GLN A 67 13.86 1.89 14.69
CA GLN A 67 13.68 1.62 16.11
C GLN A 67 12.35 2.17 16.63
N GLY A 68 12.00 3.42 16.28
CA GLY A 68 10.71 3.96 16.70
C GLY A 68 9.53 3.25 16.03
N MET A 69 9.66 2.80 14.76
CA MET A 69 8.66 1.94 14.13
C MET A 69 8.44 0.64 14.94
N TRP A 70 9.52 0.02 15.42
CA TRP A 70 9.43 -1.16 16.28
C TRP A 70 8.76 -0.85 17.61
N ASP A 71 9.09 0.29 18.24
CA ASP A 71 8.46 0.71 19.49
C ASP A 71 6.96 0.99 19.33
N PHE A 72 6.53 1.53 18.19
CA PHE A 72 5.11 1.71 17.84
C PHE A 72 4.36 0.38 17.74
N LEU A 73 4.98 -0.62 17.10
CA LEU A 73 4.41 -1.97 16.97
C LEU A 73 4.26 -2.64 18.33
N ARG A 74 5.28 -2.56 19.18
CA ARG A 74 5.25 -3.17 20.52
C ARG A 74 4.15 -2.62 21.42
N LYS A 75 3.72 -1.37 21.20
CA LYS A 75 2.68 -0.72 22.01
C LYS A 75 1.26 -1.13 21.61
N TYR A 76 1.08 -1.83 20.49
CA TYR A 76 -0.23 -2.14 19.93
C TYR A 76 -0.29 -3.61 19.49
N GLU A 77 -0.58 -4.49 20.44
CA GLU A 77 -0.43 -5.95 20.31
C GLU A 77 -1.47 -6.60 19.37
N THR A 78 -2.55 -5.91 19.01
CA THR A 78 -3.71 -6.55 18.36
C THR A 78 -3.60 -6.58 16.84
N GLY A 79 -3.24 -7.76 16.30
CA GLY A 79 -3.42 -8.14 14.89
C GLY A 79 -2.85 -7.14 13.86
N THR A 80 -1.82 -6.41 14.26
CA THR A 80 -1.19 -5.34 13.50
C THR A 80 0.04 -5.89 12.81
N TYR A 81 0.22 -5.56 11.54
CA TYR A 81 1.43 -5.91 10.82
C TYR A 81 1.87 -4.84 9.85
N ILE A 82 3.16 -4.86 9.55
CA ILE A 82 3.81 -4.03 8.55
C ILE A 82 4.45 -4.98 7.54
N VAL A 83 4.18 -4.75 6.26
CA VAL A 83 4.79 -5.48 5.14
C VAL A 83 5.65 -4.51 4.35
N LEU A 84 6.92 -4.86 4.18
CA LEU A 84 7.84 -4.16 3.28
C LEU A 84 7.96 -4.99 2.00
N THR A 85 7.41 -4.49 0.90
CA THR A 85 7.48 -5.15 -0.40
C THR A 85 8.59 -4.49 -1.22
N SER A 86 9.63 -5.25 -1.58
CA SER A 86 10.75 -4.73 -2.39
C SER A 86 10.30 -4.30 -3.78
N PHE A 87 10.89 -3.21 -4.26
CA PHE A 87 10.74 -2.71 -5.62
C PHE A 87 12.09 -2.86 -6.36
N GLY A 88 12.13 -2.40 -7.62
CA GLY A 88 13.27 -2.57 -8.51
C GLY A 88 13.02 -3.60 -9.61
N GLY A 89 14.09 -4.06 -10.26
CA GLY A 89 14.02 -5.02 -11.35
C GLY A 89 13.09 -4.53 -12.46
N ARG A 90 12.10 -5.35 -12.85
CA ARG A 90 11.16 -5.00 -13.92
C ARG A 90 10.37 -3.70 -13.63
N MET A 91 10.18 -3.33 -12.36
CA MET A 91 9.49 -2.09 -12.00
C MET A 91 10.28 -0.82 -12.35
N ASP A 92 11.62 -0.90 -12.42
CA ASP A 92 12.50 0.22 -12.79
C ASP A 92 12.60 0.40 -14.31
N GLU A 93 12.16 -0.58 -15.09
CA GLU A 93 12.22 -0.52 -16.56
C GLU A 93 10.96 0.12 -17.17
N ILE A 94 9.89 0.26 -16.38
CA ILE A 94 8.60 0.74 -16.84
C ILE A 94 8.46 2.23 -16.50
N SER A 95 8.19 3.05 -17.52
CA SER A 95 7.93 4.49 -17.32
C SER A 95 6.79 4.73 -16.33
N GLU A 96 6.93 5.74 -15.45
CA GLU A 96 5.88 6.18 -14.53
C GLU A 96 4.56 6.50 -15.25
N SER A 97 4.61 6.90 -16.52
CA SER A 97 3.44 7.29 -17.31
C SER A 97 2.86 6.18 -18.21
N ALA A 98 3.46 4.99 -18.20
CA ALA A 98 3.04 3.88 -19.06
C ALA A 98 1.60 3.43 -18.76
N ILE A 99 1.22 3.43 -17.48
CA ILE A 99 -0.13 3.12 -16.99
C ILE A 99 -0.45 4.04 -15.80
N PRO A 100 -1.70 4.09 -15.29
CA PRO A 100 -2.07 4.98 -14.19
C PRO A 100 -1.20 4.85 -12.92
N TYR A 101 -0.74 3.63 -12.60
CA TYR A 101 0.13 3.35 -11.45
C TYR A 101 1.57 3.87 -11.68
N PRO A 102 2.00 4.93 -10.96
CA PRO A 102 3.17 5.72 -11.32
C PRO A 102 4.43 5.39 -10.50
N HIS A 103 4.34 4.49 -9.52
CA HIS A 103 5.42 4.24 -8.56
C HIS A 103 6.41 3.23 -9.17
N ARG A 104 7.43 3.75 -9.88
CA ARG A 104 8.34 3.00 -10.75
C ARG A 104 9.83 3.29 -10.41
N PRO A 105 10.75 3.74 -11.32
CA PRO A 105 12.16 3.88 -10.95
C PRO A 105 12.40 4.72 -9.69
N GLY A 106 13.36 4.27 -8.88
CA GLY A 106 13.79 4.98 -7.67
C GLY A 106 12.96 4.68 -6.42
N VAL A 107 11.91 3.86 -6.53
CA VAL A 107 11.25 3.26 -5.36
C VAL A 107 12.06 2.05 -4.89
N LEU A 108 12.49 2.06 -3.63
CA LEU A 108 13.22 0.95 -3.00
C LEU A 108 12.26 -0.14 -2.52
N TYR A 109 11.17 0.26 -1.88
CA TYR A 109 10.11 -0.63 -1.39
C TYR A 109 8.83 0.15 -1.09
N MET A 110 7.71 -0.57 -1.05
CA MET A 110 6.44 -0.08 -0.51
C MET A 110 6.26 -0.62 0.90
N ILE A 111 5.87 0.26 1.83
CA ILE A 111 5.38 -0.14 3.15
C ILE A 111 3.86 -0.19 3.11
N PHE A 112 3.31 -1.32 3.53
CA PHE A 112 1.90 -1.49 3.81
C PHE A 112 1.73 -1.76 5.30
N TRP A 113 0.89 -0.98 5.97
CA TRP A 113 0.62 -1.12 7.40
C TRP A 113 -0.88 -1.32 7.61
N ARG A 114 -1.20 -2.26 8.48
CA ARG A 114 -2.57 -2.68 8.76
C ARG A 114 -2.77 -2.86 10.25
N VAL A 115 -3.87 -2.31 10.76
CA VAL A 115 -4.36 -2.51 12.12
C VAL A 115 -5.76 -3.14 12.07
N ARG A 116 -6.08 -4.03 13.03
CA ARG A 116 -7.44 -4.57 13.20
C ARG A 116 -8.34 -3.53 13.85
N THR A 117 -9.58 -3.46 13.41
CA THR A 117 -10.59 -2.56 13.98
C THR A 117 -11.72 -3.32 14.67
N SER A 118 -11.61 -4.64 14.82
CA SER A 118 -12.70 -5.48 15.36
C SER A 118 -12.88 -5.35 16.88
N GLU A 119 -11.84 -4.93 17.60
CA GLU A 119 -11.84 -4.86 19.07
C GLU A 119 -12.11 -3.43 19.53
N ASP A 120 -11.23 -2.49 19.18
CA ASP A 120 -11.39 -1.06 19.44
C ASP A 120 -11.07 -0.23 18.17
N PRO A 121 -12.10 0.12 17.37
CA PRO A 121 -11.90 0.92 16.17
C PRO A 121 -11.25 2.28 16.44
N ALA A 122 -11.60 2.96 17.54
CA ALA A 122 -11.12 4.30 17.83
C ALA A 122 -9.63 4.29 18.15
N ALA A 123 -9.20 3.37 19.02
CA ALA A 123 -7.78 3.18 19.31
C ALA A 123 -7.00 2.75 18.06
N ALA A 124 -7.57 1.88 17.22
CA ALA A 124 -6.93 1.42 15.99
C ALA A 124 -6.71 2.57 14.99
N PHE A 125 -7.73 3.42 14.80
CA PHE A 125 -7.62 4.60 13.96
C PHE A 125 -6.61 5.61 14.50
N SER A 126 -6.59 5.86 15.82
CA SER A 126 -5.58 6.73 16.43
C SER A 126 -4.19 6.18 16.17
N TRP A 127 -3.96 4.92 16.53
CA TRP A 127 -2.65 4.29 16.41
C TRP A 127 -2.08 4.38 15.00
N ILE A 128 -2.85 4.01 13.97
CA ILE A 128 -2.33 4.02 12.59
C ILE A 128 -2.13 5.44 12.05
N ARG A 129 -2.89 6.44 12.54
CA ARG A 129 -2.71 7.86 12.17
C ARG A 129 -1.49 8.45 12.86
N ASP A 130 -1.26 8.12 14.12
CA ASP A 130 -0.09 8.54 14.90
C ASP A 130 1.17 7.91 14.30
N PHE A 131 1.11 6.61 13.98
CA PHE A 131 2.21 5.91 13.32
C PHE A 131 2.51 6.48 11.93
N TYR A 132 1.48 6.73 11.11
CA TYR A 132 1.64 7.37 9.80
C TYR A 132 2.25 8.79 9.90
N SER A 133 1.92 9.52 10.97
CA SER A 133 2.49 10.84 11.26
C SER A 133 3.94 10.74 11.75
N TYR A 134 4.26 9.75 12.58
CA TYR A 134 5.64 9.45 13.01
C TYR A 134 6.54 9.10 11.83
N MET A 135 6.03 8.36 10.84
CA MET A 135 6.81 7.94 9.67
C MET A 135 7.07 9.07 8.67
N ALA A 136 6.34 10.18 8.78
CA ALA A 136 6.39 11.33 7.88
C ALA A 136 7.78 11.83 7.47
N PRO A 137 8.75 12.08 8.38
CA PRO A 137 10.06 12.61 8.00
C PRO A 137 10.95 11.56 7.33
N TYR A 138 10.62 10.26 7.46
CA TYR A 138 11.42 9.16 6.92
C TYR A 138 10.96 8.71 5.53
N VAL A 139 9.80 9.17 5.09
CA VAL A 139 9.24 8.89 3.76
C VAL A 139 9.29 10.17 2.94
N VAL A 140 9.88 10.11 1.74
CA VAL A 140 10.16 11.30 0.92
C VAL A 140 8.85 12.01 0.52
N SER A 141 8.93 13.35 0.41
CA SER A 141 7.85 14.21 -0.08
C SER A 141 7.93 14.39 -1.61
N PRO A 142 6.80 14.41 -2.34
CA PRO A 142 5.43 14.29 -1.84
C PRO A 142 5.12 12.86 -1.37
N ARG A 143 4.32 12.76 -0.30
CA ARG A 143 3.88 11.44 0.19
C ARG A 143 3.10 10.73 -0.91
N THR A 144 3.36 9.44 -1.03
CA THR A 144 2.70 8.55 -1.99
C THR A 144 1.76 7.61 -1.28
N ALA A 145 0.79 7.08 -2.03
CA ALA A 145 -0.12 6.05 -1.57
C ALA A 145 -0.43 5.08 -2.72
N TYR A 146 -0.87 3.87 -2.39
CA TYR A 146 -1.34 2.89 -3.37
C TYR A 146 -2.87 2.88 -3.44
N ALA A 147 -3.44 3.10 -4.62
CA ALA A 147 -4.88 3.26 -4.82
C ALA A 147 -5.73 2.04 -4.39
N ALA A 148 -5.18 0.83 -4.51
CA ALA A 148 -5.85 -0.39 -4.02
C ALA A 148 -5.92 -0.47 -2.49
N CYS A 149 -5.14 0.35 -1.78
CA CYS A 149 -5.19 0.56 -0.33
C CYS A 149 -5.89 1.89 -0.04
N THR A 150 -7.17 1.99 -0.39
CA THR A 150 -7.95 3.23 -0.28
C THR A 150 -7.89 3.80 1.13
N ASP A 151 -7.42 5.04 1.24
CA ASP A 151 -7.30 5.78 2.49
C ASP A 151 -8.04 7.13 2.40
N LEU A 152 -9.23 7.17 2.98
CA LEU A 152 -10.06 8.38 3.01
C LEU A 152 -9.46 9.50 3.88
N ASP A 153 -8.48 9.20 4.74
CA ASP A 153 -7.80 10.25 5.54
C ASP A 153 -6.93 11.16 4.65
N LEU A 154 -6.61 10.75 3.41
CA LEU A 154 -5.86 11.58 2.45
C LEU A 154 -6.72 12.74 1.88
N GLY A 155 -8.04 12.65 2.05
CA GLY A 155 -9.02 13.61 1.54
C GLY A 155 -10.12 12.92 0.76
N VAL A 156 -11.28 13.54 0.71
CA VAL A 156 -12.45 13.04 -0.01
C VAL A 156 -13.06 14.11 -0.90
N ASN A 157 -13.77 13.65 -1.92
CA ASN A 157 -14.67 14.44 -2.71
C ASN A 157 -15.86 14.92 -1.86
N ASN A 158 -16.50 15.99 -2.30
CA ASN A 158 -17.72 16.47 -1.68
C ASN A 158 -18.83 15.43 -1.87
N GLN A 159 -19.48 15.04 -0.78
CA GLN A 159 -20.62 14.11 -0.83
C GLN A 159 -21.78 14.70 -1.65
N ASN A 160 -21.99 16.00 -1.51
CA ASN A 160 -22.97 16.78 -2.25
C ASN A 160 -22.27 17.92 -3.01
N GLY A 161 -22.66 18.15 -4.26
CA GLY A 161 -22.13 19.23 -5.09
C GLY A 161 -20.83 18.89 -5.82
N VAL A 162 -20.21 19.91 -6.40
CA VAL A 162 -19.04 19.77 -7.27
C VAL A 162 -17.77 19.62 -6.44
N THR A 163 -16.92 18.66 -6.81
CA THR A 163 -15.55 18.57 -6.29
C THR A 163 -14.60 19.21 -7.29
N THR A 164 -13.79 20.16 -6.83
CA THR A 164 -12.82 20.83 -7.70
C THR A 164 -11.59 19.97 -7.95
N TYR A 165 -10.93 20.16 -9.10
CA TYR A 165 -9.63 19.57 -9.38
C TYR A 165 -8.61 19.88 -8.27
N ALA A 166 -8.58 21.12 -7.76
CA ALA A 166 -7.66 21.52 -6.70
C ALA A 166 -7.85 20.70 -5.42
N GLN A 167 -9.10 20.42 -5.03
CA GLN A 167 -9.40 19.55 -3.89
C GLN A 167 -8.97 18.11 -4.15
N ALA A 168 -9.39 17.54 -5.29
CA ALA A 168 -9.10 16.14 -5.60
C ALA A 168 -7.62 15.87 -5.85
N SER A 169 -6.87 16.84 -6.38
CA SER A 169 -5.43 16.71 -6.64
C SER A 169 -4.60 16.47 -5.38
N LYS A 170 -5.09 16.88 -4.19
CA LYS A 170 -4.41 16.65 -2.91
C LYS A 170 -4.22 15.17 -2.61
N TRP A 171 -5.27 14.35 -2.80
CA TRP A 171 -5.20 12.90 -2.64
C TRP A 171 -4.81 12.21 -3.96
N GLY A 172 -5.29 12.73 -5.09
CA GLY A 172 -5.09 12.14 -6.42
C GLY A 172 -3.63 12.05 -6.82
N LYS A 173 -2.84 13.11 -6.55
CA LYS A 173 -1.40 13.11 -6.84
C LYS A 173 -0.60 12.20 -5.89
N MET A 174 -1.12 11.86 -4.71
CA MET A 174 -0.47 10.84 -3.85
C MET A 174 -0.60 9.43 -4.46
N TYR A 175 -1.76 9.12 -5.07
CA TYR A 175 -1.97 7.83 -5.74
C TYR A 175 -1.33 7.75 -7.13
N PHE A 176 -1.48 8.80 -7.94
CA PHE A 176 -1.23 8.77 -9.37
C PHE A 176 -0.10 9.72 -9.84
N LYS A 177 0.55 10.45 -8.93
CA LYS A 177 1.58 11.47 -9.26
C LYS A 177 1.11 12.35 -10.43
N ASN A 178 1.94 12.51 -11.46
CA ASN A 178 1.67 13.30 -12.65
C ASN A 178 0.59 12.67 -13.56
N ASN A 179 0.27 11.39 -13.40
CA ASN A 179 -0.77 10.75 -14.19
C ASN A 179 -2.18 11.20 -13.81
N PHE A 180 -2.37 11.81 -12.63
CA PHE A 180 -3.68 12.29 -12.18
C PHE A 180 -4.31 13.25 -13.21
N ASP A 181 -3.51 14.13 -13.79
CA ASP A 181 -3.99 15.16 -14.73
C ASP A 181 -4.53 14.52 -16.01
N ARG A 182 -3.81 13.52 -16.55
CA ARG A 182 -4.28 12.73 -17.70
C ARG A 182 -5.56 11.96 -17.37
N LEU A 183 -5.67 11.43 -16.16
CA LEU A 183 -6.85 10.67 -15.73
C LEU A 183 -8.10 11.57 -15.62
N VAL A 184 -7.95 12.79 -15.09
CA VAL A 184 -9.04 13.78 -15.03
C VAL A 184 -9.53 14.14 -16.44
N HIS A 185 -8.61 14.33 -17.39
CA HIS A 185 -8.98 14.60 -18.79
C HIS A 185 -9.76 13.44 -19.42
N ILE A 186 -9.33 12.20 -19.17
CA ILE A 186 -10.05 11.00 -19.64
C ILE A 186 -11.44 10.93 -19.01
N LYS A 187 -11.54 11.09 -17.68
CA LYS A 187 -12.80 11.10 -16.94
C LYS A 187 -13.79 12.12 -17.50
N THR A 188 -13.32 13.33 -17.78
CA THR A 188 -14.12 14.42 -18.36
C THR A 188 -14.74 14.02 -19.70
N LYS A 189 -14.01 13.27 -20.53
CA LYS A 189 -14.50 12.82 -21.85
C LYS A 189 -15.48 11.65 -21.76
N VAL A 190 -15.18 10.67 -20.91
CA VAL A 190 -15.91 9.39 -20.90
C VAL A 190 -17.10 9.39 -19.95
N ASP A 191 -17.09 10.26 -18.93
CA ASP A 191 -18.16 10.38 -17.94
C ASP A 191 -18.28 11.84 -17.45
N PRO A 192 -18.69 12.79 -18.34
CA PRO A 192 -18.82 14.21 -18.00
C PRO A 192 -19.90 14.47 -16.94
N ALA A 193 -20.94 13.64 -16.87
CA ALA A 193 -22.00 13.75 -15.86
C ALA A 193 -21.56 13.23 -14.47
N ASN A 194 -20.34 12.69 -14.37
CA ASN A 194 -19.79 12.08 -13.16
C ASN A 194 -20.74 11.03 -12.55
N PHE A 195 -21.32 10.19 -13.41
CA PHE A 195 -22.23 9.14 -13.00
C PHE A 195 -21.49 8.09 -12.15
N PHE A 196 -20.32 7.66 -12.59
CA PHE A 196 -19.48 6.72 -11.85
C PHE A 196 -18.62 7.47 -10.82
N ARG A 197 -19.14 7.60 -9.60
CA ARG A 197 -18.45 8.34 -8.53
C ARG A 197 -18.51 7.64 -7.17
N HIS A 198 -17.52 7.95 -6.35
CA HIS A 198 -17.42 7.61 -4.93
C HIS A 198 -16.55 8.68 -4.23
N GLU A 199 -16.29 8.53 -2.94
CA GLU A 199 -15.62 9.51 -2.07
C GLU A 199 -14.19 9.88 -2.53
N GLN A 200 -13.55 9.06 -3.37
CA GLN A 200 -12.23 9.33 -3.96
C GLN A 200 -12.20 8.98 -5.46
N SER A 201 -13.34 9.11 -6.16
CA SER A 201 -13.35 8.95 -7.62
C SER A 201 -12.67 10.15 -8.27
N ILE A 202 -12.02 9.96 -9.40
CA ILE A 202 -11.44 11.05 -10.19
C ILE A 202 -12.59 11.95 -10.66
N PRO A 203 -12.60 13.27 -10.37
CA PRO A 203 -13.65 14.16 -10.83
C PRO A 203 -13.42 14.54 -12.31
N PRO A 204 -14.50 14.79 -13.09
CA PRO A 204 -14.36 15.53 -14.34
C PRO A 204 -14.03 17.01 -14.07
N LEU A 205 -13.63 17.73 -15.13
CA LEU A 205 -13.47 19.19 -15.13
C LEU A 205 -14.80 19.91 -15.33
#